data_AF-A0A353ZXG0-F1
#
_entry.id   AF-A0A353ZXG0-F1
#
_cell.length_a   1.000
_cell.length_b   1.000
_cell.length_c   1.000
_cell.angle_alpha   90.00
_cell.angle_beta   90.00
_cell.angle_gamma   90.00
#
_symmetry.space_group_name_H-M   'P 1'
#
loop_
_entity.id
_entity.type
_entity.pdbx_description
1 polymer ?
#
loop_
_entity_poly.entity_id
_entity_poly.type
_entity_poly.pdbx_seq_one_letter_code
_entity_poly.pdbx_strand_id
1 'polypeptide(L)'
;MRSPESPVLSISGLIKDVGPLASLDGKMLRVVNGVSLMAERGQVTALLGANGAGKTTTIECAQGLQKRSGGSISLLGQDPGRSGADLRSRVGVMLQDGGLPPSARPIPLLRHIAGMYARPRPVDELVQRLGIDTFARTSVRRLSGGQKQRLALAAALIGNPEVLFLDEPSAGLDPQSRQLVFELISELRAGGMGIILTTHLMDDAQRLADYVYIIDAGRNVAEGTVSQLLQRDPAVEAGTDHIRTLVFEAPPGLDFAGVLPHAITVTETRAGSYVASGALRPRDLASLTAWWAAHDVMPGSMSLAARSLEDVFLDISGKDIR
;
A
#
# COMPACT_ATOMS: atom_id res chain seq x y z
N MET A 1 8.39 15.91 28.09
CA MET A 1 7.62 16.44 26.93
C MET A 1 8.46 16.20 25.69
N ARG A 2 8.06 15.26 24.82
CA ARG A 2 8.73 14.99 23.54
C ARG A 2 8.14 15.94 22.49
N SER A 3 8.98 16.66 21.72
CA SER A 3 8.52 17.66 20.76
C SER A 3 7.59 17.06 19.68
N PRO A 4 6.57 17.80 19.19
CA PRO A 4 5.58 17.28 18.26
C PRO A 4 5.97 17.31 16.77
N GLU A 5 7.17 17.74 16.38
CA GLU A 5 7.42 18.30 15.02
C GLU A 5 8.37 17.50 14.10
N SER A 6 8.57 16.20 14.27
CA SER A 6 9.43 15.47 13.33
C SER A 6 8.82 14.15 12.84
N PRO A 7 8.90 13.89 11.52
CA PRO A 7 8.39 12.66 10.93
C PRO A 7 9.08 11.44 11.54
N VAL A 8 8.37 10.30 11.60
CA VAL A 8 8.97 9.04 12.03
C VAL A 8 9.98 8.52 11.01
N LEU A 9 9.77 8.84 9.73
CA LEU A 9 10.65 8.47 8.64
C LEU A 9 10.71 9.62 7.62
N SER A 10 11.92 10.00 7.23
CA SER A 10 12.17 10.88 6.10
C SER A 10 13.22 10.25 5.19
N ILE A 11 12.90 10.13 3.92
CA ILE A 11 13.81 9.69 2.86
C ILE A 11 13.92 10.81 1.84
N SER A 12 15.16 11.16 1.48
CA SER A 12 15.42 12.20 0.49
C SER A 12 16.39 11.69 -0.58
N GLY A 13 15.88 11.57 -1.81
CA GLY A 13 16.66 11.21 -2.99
C GLY A 13 17.36 9.85 -2.86
N LEU A 14 16.69 8.84 -2.31
CA LEU A 14 17.27 7.50 -2.11
C LEU A 14 17.68 6.88 -3.44
N ILE A 15 18.94 6.43 -3.51
CA ILE A 15 19.46 5.68 -4.65
C ILE A 15 19.92 4.33 -4.14
N LYS A 16 19.53 3.27 -4.87
CA LYS A 16 20.01 1.92 -4.61
C LYS A 16 20.31 1.19 -5.91
N ASP A 17 21.56 0.77 -6.01
CA ASP A 17 22.06 -0.11 -7.05
C ASP A 17 22.30 -1.51 -6.47
N VAL A 18 21.94 -2.54 -7.25
CA VAL A 18 22.10 -3.96 -6.94
C VAL A 18 22.86 -4.61 -8.09
N GLY A 19 23.88 -5.41 -7.79
CA GLY A 19 24.74 -6.04 -8.80
C GLY A 19 26.22 -5.95 -8.44
N PRO A 20 27.13 -6.41 -9.31
CA PRO A 20 26.96 -6.65 -10.76
C PRO A 20 26.12 -7.89 -11.09
N LEU A 21 25.20 -7.77 -12.05
CA LEU A 21 24.34 -8.88 -12.49
C LEU A 21 24.84 -9.47 -13.81
N ALA A 22 24.99 -10.80 -13.86
CA ALA A 22 25.40 -11.50 -15.08
C ALA A 22 24.40 -11.30 -16.23
N SER A 23 23.11 -11.15 -15.91
CA SER A 23 22.04 -10.84 -16.87
C SER A 23 22.12 -9.43 -17.46
N LEU A 24 22.98 -8.57 -16.94
CA LEU A 24 23.21 -7.19 -17.41
C LEU A 24 24.67 -6.97 -17.81
N ASP A 25 25.34 -7.99 -18.33
CA ASP A 25 26.76 -7.92 -18.73
C ASP A 25 27.69 -7.42 -17.60
N GLY A 26 27.38 -7.80 -16.36
CA GLY A 26 28.13 -7.35 -15.18
C GLY A 26 27.87 -5.89 -14.78
N LYS A 27 26.83 -5.24 -15.31
CA LYS A 27 26.43 -3.90 -14.88
C LYS A 27 25.63 -3.93 -13.58
N MET A 28 25.65 -2.79 -12.90
CA MET A 28 24.78 -2.52 -11.76
C MET A 28 23.36 -2.22 -12.25
N LEU A 29 22.36 -2.82 -11.62
CA LEU A 29 20.95 -2.46 -11.82
C LEU A 29 20.56 -1.37 -10.83
N ARG A 30 20.06 -0.24 -11.33
CA ARG A 30 19.44 0.79 -10.49
C ARG A 30 18.01 0.37 -10.16
N VAL A 31 17.78 -0.01 -8.91
CA VAL A 31 16.47 -0.46 -8.41
C VAL A 31 15.68 0.71 -7.81
N VAL A 32 16.39 1.65 -7.17
CA VAL A 32 15.79 2.87 -6.61
C VAL A 32 16.56 4.07 -7.12
N ASN A 33 15.85 5.07 -7.64
CA ASN A 33 16.40 6.19 -8.40
C ASN A 33 15.83 7.54 -7.95
N GLY A 34 16.26 7.99 -6.77
CA GLY A 34 15.87 9.30 -6.24
C GLY A 34 14.55 9.29 -5.45
N VAL A 35 14.13 8.15 -4.92
CA VAL A 35 12.87 8.06 -4.15
C VAL A 35 12.93 8.96 -2.92
N SER A 36 11.89 9.74 -2.71
CA SER A 36 11.68 10.55 -1.51
C SER A 36 10.33 10.22 -0.89
N LEU A 37 10.27 10.11 0.43
CA LEU A 37 9.02 9.87 1.14
C LEU A 37 9.13 10.37 2.58
N MET A 38 7.99 10.76 3.14
CA MET A 38 7.87 11.18 4.53
C MET A 38 6.71 10.41 5.17
N ALA A 39 6.92 9.90 6.37
CA ALA A 39 5.88 9.26 7.17
C ALA A 39 5.80 9.93 8.53
N GLU A 40 4.59 10.32 8.91
CA GLU A 40 4.30 11.04 10.15
C GLU A 40 3.87 10.11 11.28
N ARG A 41 3.92 10.63 12.51
CA ARG A 41 3.33 9.96 13.67
C ARG A 41 1.81 9.92 13.54
N GLY A 42 1.20 8.81 13.96
CA GLY A 42 -0.25 8.65 13.93
C GLY A 42 -0.87 8.63 12.53
N GLN A 43 -0.05 8.36 11.50
CA GLN A 43 -0.49 8.23 10.11
C GLN A 43 -0.08 6.88 9.54
N VAL A 44 -0.89 6.40 8.60
CA VAL A 44 -0.56 5.27 7.73
C VAL A 44 -0.08 5.83 6.39
N THR A 45 1.20 5.65 6.12
CA THR A 45 1.83 5.99 4.82
C THR A 45 1.95 4.73 3.97
N ALA A 46 1.26 4.69 2.84
CA ALA A 46 1.31 3.57 1.91
C ALA A 46 2.31 3.81 0.79
N LEU A 47 3.09 2.80 0.46
CA LEU A 47 3.99 2.76 -0.68
C LEU A 47 3.45 1.73 -1.68
N LEU A 48 2.95 2.23 -2.81
CA LEU A 48 2.29 1.45 -3.86
C LEU A 48 3.13 1.38 -5.12
N GLY A 49 2.82 0.42 -5.99
CA GLY A 49 3.53 0.23 -7.25
C GLY A 49 3.49 -1.22 -7.70
N ALA A 50 3.89 -1.48 -8.94
CA ALA A 50 3.99 -2.85 -9.46
C ALA A 50 5.07 -3.68 -8.75
N ASN A 51 5.06 -4.99 -8.97
CA ASN A 51 6.17 -5.85 -8.56
C ASN A 51 7.45 -5.44 -9.30
N GLY A 52 8.55 -5.32 -8.58
CA GLY A 52 9.82 -4.82 -9.14
C GLY A 52 9.96 -3.29 -9.19
N ALA A 53 8.95 -2.51 -8.77
CA ALA A 53 9.04 -1.05 -8.75
C ALA A 53 10.07 -0.48 -7.74
N GLY A 54 10.64 -1.31 -6.86
CA GLY A 54 11.63 -0.88 -5.85
C GLY A 54 11.06 -0.63 -4.45
N LYS A 55 9.79 -1.01 -4.19
CA LYS A 55 9.11 -0.88 -2.88
C LYS A 55 9.88 -1.56 -1.73
N THR A 56 10.05 -2.88 -1.82
CA THR A 56 10.76 -3.68 -0.80
C THR A 56 12.18 -3.16 -0.57
N THR A 57 12.92 -2.86 -1.64
CA THR A 57 14.28 -2.32 -1.55
C THR A 57 14.33 -0.94 -0.85
N THR A 58 13.33 -0.09 -1.09
CA THR A 58 13.19 1.21 -0.41
C THR A 58 12.97 1.00 1.09
N ILE A 59 12.05 0.10 1.45
CA ILE A 59 11.73 -0.23 2.84
C ILE A 59 12.92 -0.89 3.57
N GLU A 60 13.62 -1.82 2.94
CA GLU A 60 14.81 -2.47 3.52
C GLU A 60 15.95 -1.46 3.75
N CYS A 61 16.13 -0.49 2.85
CA CYS A 61 17.07 0.62 3.08
C CYS A 61 16.61 1.50 4.26
N ALA A 62 15.30 1.78 4.35
CA ALA A 62 14.71 2.57 5.43
C ALA A 62 14.88 1.90 6.80
N GLN A 63 14.86 0.58 6.86
CA GLN A 63 15.08 -0.21 8.07
C GLN A 63 16.58 -0.41 8.40
N GLY A 64 17.48 -0.06 7.48
CA GLY A 64 18.92 -0.31 7.61
C GLY A 64 19.35 -1.75 7.32
N LEU A 65 18.47 -2.57 6.73
CA LEU A 65 18.78 -3.94 6.30
C LEU A 65 19.63 -3.96 5.02
N GLN A 66 19.45 -2.94 4.17
CA GLN A 66 20.29 -2.74 2.99
C GLN A 66 21.04 -1.40 3.04
N LYS A 67 22.31 -1.44 2.59
CA LYS A 67 23.10 -0.22 2.41
C LYS A 67 22.66 0.49 1.12
N ARG A 68 22.21 1.74 1.26
CA ARG A 68 21.91 2.64 0.14
C ARG A 68 23.16 3.02 -0.66
N SER A 69 22.99 3.28 -1.95
CA SER A 69 24.05 3.79 -2.85
C SER A 69 24.15 5.32 -2.81
N GLY A 70 23.06 6.01 -2.49
CA GLY A 70 23.00 7.47 -2.38
C GLY A 70 21.75 7.95 -1.66
N GLY A 71 21.63 9.26 -1.48
CA GLY A 71 20.54 9.89 -0.73
C GLY A 71 20.70 9.80 0.79
N SER A 72 19.67 10.24 1.49
CA SER A 72 19.63 10.26 2.96
C SER A 72 18.36 9.65 3.51
N ILE A 73 18.47 9.04 4.69
CA ILE A 73 17.35 8.46 5.44
C ILE A 73 17.51 8.90 6.89
N SER A 74 16.41 9.36 7.49
CA SER A 74 16.25 9.61 8.92
C SER A 74 15.07 8.78 9.42
N LEU A 75 15.34 7.81 10.29
CA LEU A 75 14.35 6.98 10.98
C LEU A 75 14.40 7.32 12.46
N LEU A 76 13.30 7.86 13.00
CA LEU A 76 13.20 8.38 14.37
C LEU A 76 14.35 9.34 14.74
N GLY A 77 14.78 10.16 13.76
CA GLY A 77 15.86 11.14 13.91
C GLY A 77 17.28 10.57 13.79
N GLN A 78 17.45 9.30 13.39
CA GLN A 78 18.76 8.66 13.25
C GLN A 78 18.94 8.08 11.83
N ASP A 79 20.19 7.97 11.36
CA ASP A 79 20.50 7.27 10.11
C ASP A 79 20.48 5.75 10.35
N PRO A 80 19.50 4.99 9.80
CA PRO A 80 19.36 3.57 10.08
C PRO A 80 20.58 2.75 9.62
N GLY A 81 21.35 3.22 8.63
CA GLY A 81 22.58 2.56 8.19
C GLY A 81 23.75 2.66 9.17
N ARG A 82 23.61 3.47 10.23
CA ARG A 82 24.63 3.66 11.29
C ARG A 82 24.09 3.34 12.68
N SER A 83 22.82 2.94 12.80
CA SER A 83 22.15 2.80 14.09
C SER A 83 22.37 1.44 14.75
N GLY A 84 22.37 1.47 16.09
CA GLY A 84 22.55 0.31 16.95
C GLY A 84 21.24 -0.37 17.37
N ALA A 85 21.33 -1.19 18.42
CA ALA A 85 20.19 -1.91 18.98
C ALA A 85 19.09 -0.98 19.52
N ASP A 86 19.44 0.23 19.98
CA ASP A 86 18.48 1.22 20.49
C ASP A 86 17.42 1.59 19.44
N LEU A 87 17.85 2.01 18.24
CA LEU A 87 16.91 2.32 17.16
C LEU A 87 16.08 1.08 16.78
N ARG A 88 16.75 -0.06 16.57
CA ARG A 88 16.07 -1.31 16.18
C ARG A 88 15.01 -1.73 17.19
N SER A 89 15.25 -1.51 18.48
CA SER A 89 14.28 -1.85 19.53
C SER A 89 12.99 -1.02 19.46
N ARG A 90 13.03 0.14 18.81
CA ARG A 90 11.90 1.08 18.66
C ARG A 90 11.19 0.94 17.30
N VAL A 91 11.61 -0.01 16.46
CA VAL A 91 11.10 -0.21 15.10
C VAL A 91 10.51 -1.61 15.00
N GLY A 92 9.21 -1.69 14.69
CA GLY A 92 8.55 -2.95 14.38
C GLY A 92 8.68 -3.25 12.91
N VAL A 93 9.03 -4.49 12.56
CA VAL A 93 9.16 -4.91 11.16
C VAL A 93 8.41 -6.22 10.95
N MET A 94 7.51 -6.19 9.98
CA MET A 94 6.87 -7.36 9.42
C MET A 94 7.27 -7.46 7.94
N LEU A 95 7.97 -8.55 7.59
CA LEU A 95 8.42 -8.83 6.23
C LEU A 95 7.39 -9.70 5.51
N GLN A 96 7.30 -9.56 4.18
CA GLN A 96 6.35 -10.30 3.33
C GLN A 96 6.54 -11.82 3.43
N ASP A 97 7.80 -12.28 3.43
CA ASP A 97 8.15 -13.70 3.58
C ASP A 97 9.32 -13.90 4.54
N GLY A 98 9.22 -14.94 5.37
CA GLY A 98 10.30 -15.39 6.23
C GLY A 98 10.30 -14.82 7.66
N GLY A 99 11.44 -14.94 8.34
CA GLY A 99 11.66 -14.42 9.70
C GLY A 99 11.19 -15.32 10.86
N LEU A 100 10.12 -16.10 10.69
CA LEU A 100 9.61 -16.97 11.76
C LEU A 100 10.25 -18.37 11.72
N PRO A 101 10.86 -18.87 12.82
CA PRO A 101 11.50 -20.19 12.85
C PRO A 101 10.49 -21.32 12.60
N PRO A 102 10.65 -22.17 11.55
CA PRO A 102 9.62 -23.13 11.13
C PRO A 102 9.21 -24.17 12.19
N SER A 103 10.14 -24.56 13.06
CA SER A 103 9.93 -25.54 14.12
C SER A 103 9.34 -24.94 15.40
N ALA A 104 9.36 -23.62 15.56
CA ALA A 104 8.88 -22.96 16.76
C ALA A 104 7.36 -23.04 16.89
N ARG A 105 6.88 -22.90 18.12
CA ARG A 105 5.45 -22.69 18.43
C ARG A 105 5.20 -21.20 18.70
N PRO A 106 4.01 -20.67 18.37
CA PRO A 106 3.68 -19.24 18.48
C PRO A 106 4.01 -18.61 19.84
N ILE A 107 3.43 -19.11 20.94
CA ILE A 107 3.58 -18.47 22.26
C ILE A 107 5.04 -18.53 22.78
N PRO A 108 5.73 -19.69 22.74
CA PRO A 108 7.15 -19.73 23.12
C PRO A 108 8.03 -18.80 22.27
N LEU A 109 7.74 -18.68 20.97
CA LEU A 109 8.44 -17.76 20.08
C LEU A 109 8.23 -16.31 20.52
N LEU A 110 6.99 -15.90 20.75
CA LEU A 110 6.69 -14.54 21.22
C LEU A 110 7.34 -14.23 22.57
N ARG A 111 7.31 -15.17 23.53
CA ARG A 111 8.00 -14.99 24.82
C ARG A 111 9.52 -14.88 24.66
N HIS A 112 10.11 -15.66 23.76
CA HIS A 112 11.53 -15.55 23.44
C HIS A 112 11.85 -14.17 22.85
N ILE A 113 11.06 -13.70 21.89
CA ILE A 113 11.25 -12.37 21.29
C ILE A 113 11.06 -11.27 22.33
N ALA A 114 10.03 -11.35 23.18
CA ALA A 114 9.81 -10.39 24.27
C ALA A 114 11.03 -10.26 25.19
N GLY A 115 11.71 -11.37 25.50
CA GLY A 115 12.93 -11.39 26.31
C GLY A 115 14.13 -10.65 25.69
N MET A 116 14.07 -10.29 24.40
CA MET A 116 15.10 -9.48 23.74
C MET A 116 14.88 -7.97 23.89
N TYR A 117 13.74 -7.53 24.44
CA TYR A 117 13.40 -6.11 24.61
C TYR A 117 13.38 -5.71 26.08
N ALA A 118 13.81 -4.48 26.37
CA ALA A 118 13.79 -3.95 27.74
C ALA A 118 12.36 -3.65 28.24
N ARG A 119 11.44 -3.31 27.33
CA ARG A 119 10.05 -2.94 27.63
C ARG A 119 9.09 -3.55 26.60
N PRO A 120 8.98 -4.89 26.55
CA PRO A 120 8.09 -5.54 25.60
C PRO A 120 6.62 -5.28 25.96
N ARG A 121 5.74 -5.36 24.96
CA ARG A 121 4.30 -5.47 25.20
C ARG A 121 3.97 -6.79 25.91
N PRO A 122 2.89 -6.83 26.70
CA PRO A 122 2.41 -8.09 27.28
C PRO A 122 2.11 -9.11 26.17
N VAL A 123 2.77 -10.27 26.22
CA VAL A 123 2.59 -11.34 25.22
C VAL A 123 1.14 -11.79 25.15
N ASP A 124 0.50 -11.92 26.31
CA ASP A 124 -0.87 -12.46 26.40
C ASP A 124 -1.91 -11.51 25.77
N GLU A 125 -1.68 -10.19 25.82
CA GLU A 125 -2.50 -9.19 25.14
C GLU A 125 -2.45 -9.37 23.62
N LEU A 126 -1.24 -9.51 23.07
CA LEU A 126 -1.06 -9.74 21.63
C LEU A 126 -1.63 -11.10 21.21
N VAL A 127 -1.46 -12.14 22.03
CA VAL A 127 -2.00 -13.48 21.77
C VAL A 127 -3.52 -13.43 21.68
N GLN A 128 -4.19 -12.76 22.63
CA GLN A 128 -5.64 -12.64 22.65
C GLN A 128 -6.15 -11.75 21.50
N ARG A 129 -5.53 -10.58 21.27
CA ARG A 129 -5.97 -9.62 20.23
C ARG A 129 -5.90 -10.21 18.82
N LEU A 130 -4.89 -11.06 18.56
CA LEU A 130 -4.64 -11.68 17.25
C LEU A 130 -5.16 -13.13 17.15
N GLY A 131 -5.82 -13.65 18.19
CA GLY A 131 -6.39 -15.00 18.24
C GLY A 131 -5.35 -16.12 18.09
N ILE A 132 -4.14 -15.91 18.60
CA ILE A 132 -3.01 -16.85 18.48
C ILE A 132 -3.20 -18.08 19.36
N ASP A 133 -3.99 -17.96 20.42
CA ASP A 133 -4.38 -19.05 21.31
C ASP A 133 -5.01 -20.23 20.55
N THR A 134 -5.79 -19.93 19.50
CA THR A 134 -6.49 -20.93 18.67
C THR A 134 -5.54 -21.86 17.90
N PHE A 135 -4.28 -21.45 17.69
CA PHE A 135 -3.28 -22.24 16.96
C PHE A 135 -1.93 -22.36 17.69
N ALA A 136 -1.88 -22.02 18.98
CA ALA A 136 -0.64 -21.99 19.78
C ALA A 136 0.11 -23.33 19.87
N ARG A 137 -0.56 -24.46 19.63
CA ARG A 137 0.05 -25.81 19.64
C ARG A 137 0.64 -26.22 18.28
N THR A 138 0.29 -25.50 17.22
CA THR A 138 0.74 -25.78 15.85
C THR A 138 2.10 -25.10 15.62
N SER A 139 3.03 -25.83 15.01
CA SER A 139 4.34 -25.27 14.66
C SER A 139 4.22 -24.30 13.48
N VAL A 140 5.08 -23.28 13.42
CA VAL A 140 5.07 -22.24 12.37
C VAL A 140 4.98 -22.83 10.96
N ARG A 141 5.74 -23.90 10.68
CA ARG A 141 5.73 -24.58 9.36
C ARG A 141 4.33 -25.05 8.93
N ARG A 142 3.47 -25.43 9.88
CA ARG A 142 2.13 -26.00 9.65
C ARG A 142 1.00 -24.98 9.78
N LEU A 143 1.31 -23.72 10.11
CA LEU A 143 0.32 -22.65 10.14
C LEU A 143 -0.16 -22.31 8.73
N SER A 144 -1.43 -21.93 8.61
CA SER A 144 -1.95 -21.31 7.38
C SER A 144 -1.25 -19.97 7.12
N GLY A 145 -1.35 -19.44 5.89
CA GLY A 145 -0.81 -18.13 5.54
C GLY A 145 -1.28 -17.04 6.52
N GLY A 146 -2.60 -16.96 6.75
CA GLY A 146 -3.14 -15.98 7.69
C GLY A 146 -2.76 -16.17 9.15
N GLN A 147 -2.53 -17.41 9.61
CA GLN A 147 -2.00 -17.65 10.95
C GLN A 147 -0.53 -17.20 11.08
N LYS A 148 0.29 -17.42 10.05
CA LYS A 148 1.67 -16.90 10.00
C LYS A 148 1.68 -15.38 10.02
N GLN A 149 0.78 -14.75 9.27
CA GLN A 149 0.63 -13.30 9.19
C GLN A 149 0.31 -12.70 10.57
N ARG A 150 -0.67 -13.25 11.28
CA ARG A 150 -1.03 -12.82 12.64
C ARG A 150 0.13 -13.00 13.62
N LEU A 151 0.87 -14.10 13.54
CA LEU A 151 2.05 -14.32 14.36
C LEU A 151 3.19 -13.34 14.03
N ALA A 152 3.42 -13.05 12.74
CA ALA A 152 4.42 -12.08 12.31
C ALA A 152 4.07 -10.66 12.79
N LEU A 153 2.80 -10.28 12.72
CA LEU A 153 2.33 -9.00 13.24
C LEU A 153 2.50 -8.90 14.76
N ALA A 154 2.19 -9.97 15.51
CA ALA A 154 2.47 -10.02 16.95
C ALA A 154 3.97 -9.84 17.24
N ALA A 155 4.83 -10.53 16.49
CA ALA A 155 6.28 -10.43 16.66
C ALA A 155 6.80 -9.02 16.35
N ALA A 156 6.24 -8.33 15.36
CA ALA A 156 6.61 -6.95 15.02
C ALA A 156 6.18 -5.94 16.11
N LEU A 157 5.10 -6.20 16.82
CA LEU A 157 4.55 -5.31 17.86
C LEU A 157 5.13 -5.53 19.25
N ILE A 158 5.74 -6.69 19.50
CA ILE A 158 6.14 -7.11 20.84
C ILE A 158 7.19 -6.20 21.47
N GLY A 159 8.02 -5.54 20.66
CA GLY A 159 9.03 -4.58 21.12
C GLY A 159 8.46 -3.25 21.60
N ASN A 160 7.13 -3.06 21.52
CA ASN A 160 6.46 -1.80 21.73
C ASN A 160 7.05 -0.65 20.88
N PRO A 161 7.05 -0.80 19.55
CA PRO A 161 7.73 0.13 18.66
C PRO A 161 7.08 1.53 18.64
N GLU A 162 7.80 2.52 18.12
CA GLU A 162 7.28 3.86 17.80
C GLU A 162 6.93 4.01 16.32
N VAL A 163 7.47 3.13 15.47
CA VAL A 163 7.22 3.07 14.03
C VAL A 163 7.12 1.62 13.59
N LEU A 164 6.17 1.33 12.71
CA LEU A 164 5.87 -0.02 12.24
C LEU A 164 5.99 -0.09 10.72
N PHE A 165 6.82 -1.00 10.22
CA PHE A 165 6.89 -1.35 8.80
C PHE A 165 6.11 -2.63 8.54
N LEU A 166 5.16 -2.57 7.61
CA LEU A 166 4.29 -3.67 7.23
C LEU A 166 4.43 -3.97 5.74
N ASP A 167 5.08 -5.07 5.40
CA ASP A 167 5.21 -5.50 4.02
C ASP A 167 4.11 -6.51 3.65
N GLU A 168 3.19 -6.08 2.79
CA GLU A 168 2.03 -6.85 2.33
C GLU A 168 1.20 -7.46 3.47
N PRO A 169 0.75 -6.67 4.47
CA PRO A 169 0.17 -7.19 5.71
C PRO A 169 -1.13 -7.97 5.53
N SER A 170 -1.85 -7.74 4.42
CA SER A 170 -3.14 -8.36 4.09
C SER A 170 -3.06 -9.43 2.99
N ALA A 171 -1.87 -9.66 2.40
CA ALA A 171 -1.74 -10.57 1.27
C ALA A 171 -2.06 -12.03 1.66
N GLY A 172 -2.87 -12.68 0.83
CA GLY A 172 -3.26 -14.08 1.04
C GLY A 172 -4.16 -14.34 2.27
N LEU A 173 -4.73 -13.28 2.87
CA LEU A 173 -5.68 -13.40 3.97
C LEU A 173 -7.11 -13.63 3.47
N ASP A 174 -7.85 -14.46 4.21
CA ASP A 174 -9.31 -14.50 4.09
C ASP A 174 -9.94 -13.18 4.56
N PRO A 175 -11.19 -12.87 4.17
CA PRO A 175 -11.84 -11.60 4.50
C PRO A 175 -11.89 -11.28 6.01
N GLN A 176 -12.10 -12.29 6.85
CA GLN A 176 -12.19 -12.09 8.30
C GLN A 176 -10.81 -11.76 8.89
N SER A 177 -9.76 -12.48 8.49
CA SER A 177 -8.38 -12.19 8.89
C SER A 177 -7.92 -10.80 8.42
N ARG A 178 -8.28 -10.41 7.19
CA ARG A 178 -7.96 -9.09 6.62
C ARG A 178 -8.60 -7.97 7.45
N GLN A 179 -9.86 -8.12 7.81
CA GLN A 179 -10.57 -7.15 8.65
C GLN A 179 -9.92 -6.98 10.03
N LEU A 180 -9.50 -8.08 10.66
CA LEU A 180 -8.82 -8.03 11.96
C LEU A 180 -7.48 -7.27 11.89
N VAL A 181 -6.71 -7.48 10.83
CA VAL A 181 -5.45 -6.73 10.60
C VAL A 181 -5.75 -5.24 10.41
N PHE A 182 -6.82 -4.91 9.70
CA PHE A 182 -7.22 -3.53 9.40
C PHE A 182 -7.62 -2.77 10.67
N GLU A 183 -8.41 -3.41 11.52
CA GLU A 183 -8.80 -2.86 12.82
C GLU A 183 -7.57 -2.59 13.69
N LEU A 184 -6.64 -3.55 13.75
CA LEU A 184 -5.41 -3.38 14.52
C LEU A 184 -4.52 -2.25 13.98
N ILE A 185 -4.36 -2.13 12.67
CA ILE A 185 -3.62 -1.01 12.05
C ILE A 185 -4.27 0.32 12.42
N SER A 186 -5.60 0.38 12.35
CA SER A 186 -6.38 1.58 12.70
C SER A 186 -6.23 1.96 14.18
N GLU A 187 -6.26 0.98 15.08
CA GLU A 187 -6.02 1.17 16.52
C GLU A 187 -4.61 1.69 16.80
N LEU A 188 -3.59 1.08 16.18
CA LEU A 188 -2.19 1.48 16.36
C LEU A 188 -1.94 2.90 15.85
N ARG A 189 -2.49 3.22 14.68
CA ARG A 189 -2.48 4.58 14.11
C ARG A 189 -3.14 5.57 15.07
N ALA A 190 -4.35 5.28 15.56
CA ALA A 190 -5.06 6.14 16.51
C ALA A 190 -4.29 6.33 17.83
N GLY A 191 -3.50 5.32 18.24
CA GLY A 191 -2.54 5.40 19.35
C GLY A 191 -1.28 6.23 19.07
N GLY A 192 -1.15 6.84 17.89
CA GLY A 192 -0.03 7.70 17.51
C GLY A 192 1.17 6.97 16.88
N MET A 193 1.05 5.68 16.58
CA MET A 193 2.09 4.92 15.86
C MET A 193 2.23 5.47 14.43
N GLY A 194 3.45 5.71 13.97
CA GLY A 194 3.70 5.92 12.54
C GLY A 194 3.78 4.58 11.83
N ILE A 195 2.99 4.37 10.77
CA ILE A 195 2.91 3.09 10.08
C ILE A 195 3.28 3.30 8.61
N ILE A 196 4.24 2.53 8.14
CA ILE A 196 4.62 2.47 6.72
C ILE A 196 4.18 1.11 6.20
N LEU A 197 3.23 1.10 5.25
CA LEU A 197 2.82 -0.14 4.59
C LEU A 197 3.30 -0.17 3.13
N THR A 198 3.73 -1.34 2.68
CA THR A 198 3.85 -1.65 1.25
C THR A 198 2.72 -2.58 0.88
N THR A 199 2.04 -2.26 -0.23
CA THR A 199 1.11 -3.20 -0.83
C THR A 199 0.98 -3.00 -2.33
N HIS A 200 0.66 -4.07 -3.05
CA HIS A 200 0.15 -4.02 -4.42
C HIS A 200 -1.40 -4.05 -4.48
N LEU A 201 -2.07 -4.22 -3.33
CA LEU A 201 -3.53 -4.24 -3.24
C LEU A 201 -4.05 -2.80 -3.05
N MET A 202 -4.43 -2.16 -4.15
CA MET A 202 -4.90 -0.76 -4.19
C MET A 202 -6.10 -0.51 -3.26
N ASP A 203 -7.03 -1.46 -3.17
CA ASP A 203 -8.19 -1.39 -2.27
C ASP A 203 -7.79 -1.33 -0.79
N ASP A 204 -6.71 -2.02 -0.41
CA ASP A 204 -6.21 -2.02 0.96
C ASP A 204 -5.62 -0.68 1.33
N ALA A 205 -4.81 -0.14 0.43
CA ALA A 205 -4.24 1.19 0.59
C ALA A 205 -5.34 2.25 0.67
N GLN A 206 -6.36 2.19 -0.18
CA GLN A 206 -7.45 3.15 -0.19
C GLN A 206 -8.25 3.16 1.13
N ARG A 207 -8.35 2.01 1.81
CA ARG A 207 -9.06 1.89 3.10
C ARG A 207 -8.22 2.27 4.30
N LEU A 208 -6.92 2.00 4.27
CA LEU A 208 -6.04 2.16 5.45
C LEU A 208 -5.20 3.43 5.42
N ALA A 209 -4.79 3.88 4.24
CA ALA A 209 -3.77 4.90 4.10
C ALA A 209 -4.31 6.32 4.33
N ASP A 210 -3.52 7.12 5.03
CA ASP A 210 -3.72 8.56 5.11
C ASP A 210 -3.01 9.28 3.97
N TYR A 211 -1.82 8.79 3.64
CA TYR A 211 -0.97 9.31 2.59
C TYR A 211 -0.40 8.18 1.76
N VAL A 212 -0.30 8.39 0.45
CA VAL A 212 0.10 7.38 -0.51
C VAL A 212 1.25 7.94 -1.34
N TYR A 213 2.27 7.11 -1.53
CA TYR A 213 3.32 7.29 -2.52
C TYR A 213 3.20 6.17 -3.54
N ILE A 214 3.03 6.50 -4.81
CA ILE A 214 3.05 5.55 -5.92
C ILE A 214 4.45 5.58 -6.51
N ILE A 215 5.10 4.41 -6.53
CA ILE A 215 6.41 4.19 -7.14
C ILE A 215 6.25 3.40 -8.43
N ASP A 216 6.93 3.86 -9.48
CA ASP A 216 7.18 3.10 -10.69
C ASP A 216 8.64 3.24 -11.13
N ALA A 217 9.22 2.15 -11.63
CA ALA A 217 10.62 2.06 -12.06
C ALA A 217 11.63 2.73 -11.10
N GLY A 218 11.42 2.59 -9.79
CA GLY A 218 12.28 3.15 -8.75
C GLY A 218 12.15 4.65 -8.55
N ARG A 219 11.05 5.29 -8.95
CA ARG A 219 10.79 6.74 -8.79
C ARG A 219 9.39 7.01 -8.24
N ASN A 220 9.23 8.10 -7.50
CA ASN A 220 7.90 8.63 -7.16
C ASN A 220 7.19 9.10 -8.44
N VAL A 221 6.02 8.56 -8.74
CA VAL A 221 5.21 8.97 -9.91
C VAL A 221 3.94 9.73 -9.51
N ALA A 222 3.44 9.50 -8.30
CA ALA A 222 2.39 10.31 -7.69
C ALA A 222 2.45 10.20 -6.16
N GLU A 223 1.97 11.22 -5.49
CA GLU A 223 1.85 11.23 -4.03
C GLU A 223 0.73 12.16 -3.57
N GLY A 224 0.17 11.87 -2.41
CA GLY A 224 -0.89 12.67 -1.81
C GLY A 224 -1.73 11.87 -0.82
N THR A 225 -2.68 12.55 -0.19
CA THR A 225 -3.73 11.84 0.54
C THR A 225 -4.59 11.01 -0.42
N VAL A 226 -5.23 9.96 0.09
CA VAL A 226 -6.16 9.15 -0.73
C VAL A 226 -7.20 10.04 -1.41
N SER A 227 -7.78 11.01 -0.68
CA SER A 227 -8.77 11.92 -1.29
C SER A 227 -8.18 12.79 -2.40
N GLN A 228 -6.94 13.26 -2.28
CA GLN A 228 -6.28 14.07 -3.31
C GLN A 228 -5.99 13.25 -4.57
N LEU A 229 -5.51 12.01 -4.41
CA LEU A 229 -5.20 11.13 -5.55
C LEU A 229 -6.46 10.72 -6.31
N LEU A 230 -7.58 10.53 -5.61
CA LEU A 230 -8.85 10.19 -6.25
C LEU A 230 -9.49 11.37 -6.99
N GLN A 231 -9.17 12.62 -6.63
CA GLN A 231 -9.59 13.81 -7.39
C GLN A 231 -8.73 13.94 -8.67
N ARG A 232 -9.35 14.21 -9.82
CA ARG A 232 -8.65 14.29 -11.12
C ARG A 232 -8.27 15.72 -11.51
N ASP A 233 -8.50 16.71 -10.65
CA ASP A 233 -8.07 18.10 -10.91
C ASP A 233 -8.06 18.96 -9.63
N PRO A 234 -6.97 19.66 -9.28
CA PRO A 234 -6.96 20.66 -8.22
C PRO A 234 -7.76 21.93 -8.55
N ALA A 235 -8.27 22.06 -9.78
CA ALA A 235 -9.10 23.17 -10.22
C ALA A 235 -10.61 23.00 -9.94
N VAL A 236 -11.03 21.84 -9.42
CA VAL A 236 -12.43 21.63 -9.00
C VAL A 236 -12.53 22.03 -7.54
N GLU A 237 -12.93 23.28 -7.32
CA GLU A 237 -13.30 23.82 -6.01
C GLU A 237 -14.23 22.86 -5.25
N ALA A 238 -14.07 22.87 -3.93
CA ALA A 238 -14.81 22.10 -2.94
C ALA A 238 -16.33 22.00 -3.24
N GLY A 239 -16.67 20.98 -4.03
CA GLY A 239 -18.02 20.57 -4.36
C GLY A 239 -18.00 19.06 -4.45
N THR A 240 -18.99 18.42 -3.84
CA THR A 240 -19.13 16.97 -3.60
C THR A 240 -19.30 16.11 -4.87
N ASP A 241 -18.75 16.52 -6.03
CA ASP A 241 -18.76 15.72 -7.26
C ASP A 241 -17.64 14.66 -7.15
N HIS A 242 -17.97 13.55 -6.49
CA HIS A 242 -17.14 12.35 -6.54
C HIS A 242 -16.99 11.91 -7.99
N ILE A 243 -15.74 11.86 -8.48
CA ILE A 243 -15.44 11.32 -9.80
C ILE A 243 -15.80 9.83 -9.77
N ARG A 244 -16.71 9.45 -10.66
CA ARG A 244 -17.18 8.07 -10.81
C ARG A 244 -16.66 7.53 -12.13
N THR A 245 -16.33 6.26 -12.12
CA THR A 245 -15.96 5.49 -13.31
C THR A 245 -17.15 4.61 -13.66
N LEU A 246 -17.72 4.81 -14.85
CA LEU A 246 -18.77 3.94 -15.37
C LEU A 246 -18.13 2.92 -16.31
N VAL A 247 -18.29 1.64 -16.00
CA VAL A 247 -17.84 0.53 -16.83
C VAL A 247 -19.06 -0.20 -17.35
N PHE A 248 -19.09 -0.48 -18.65
CA PHE A 248 -20.17 -1.26 -19.26
C PHE A 248 -19.69 -2.12 -20.42
N GLU A 249 -20.43 -3.18 -20.70
CA GLU A 249 -20.19 -4.05 -21.85
C GLU A 249 -21.28 -3.84 -22.91
N ALA A 250 -20.87 -3.65 -24.15
CA ALA A 250 -21.73 -3.43 -25.31
C ALA A 250 -21.05 -4.01 -26.56
N PRO A 251 -21.71 -4.09 -27.73
CA PRO A 251 -21.03 -4.47 -28.98
C PRO A 251 -19.74 -3.66 -29.21
N PRO A 252 -18.67 -4.25 -29.75
CA PRO A 252 -17.41 -3.54 -30.00
C PRO A 252 -17.55 -2.48 -31.11
N GLY A 253 -16.69 -1.46 -31.07
CA GLY A 253 -16.62 -0.42 -32.10
C GLY A 253 -17.75 0.62 -32.09
N LEU A 254 -18.48 0.77 -30.99
CA LEU A 254 -19.47 1.83 -30.82
C LEU A 254 -18.80 3.20 -30.62
N ASP A 255 -19.33 4.21 -31.30
CA ASP A 255 -18.89 5.60 -31.18
C ASP A 255 -19.84 6.40 -30.27
N PHE A 256 -19.29 6.90 -29.17
CA PHE A 256 -19.99 7.73 -28.20
C PHE A 256 -19.65 9.23 -28.35
N ALA A 257 -19.00 9.63 -29.43
CA ALA A 257 -18.71 11.03 -29.71
C ALA A 257 -19.99 11.88 -29.74
N GLY A 258 -20.01 12.97 -28.97
CA GLY A 258 -21.17 13.88 -28.86
C GLY A 258 -22.33 13.37 -28.00
N VAL A 259 -22.27 12.14 -27.48
CA VAL A 259 -23.29 11.60 -26.55
C VAL A 259 -23.13 12.20 -25.15
N LEU A 260 -21.88 12.32 -24.71
CA LEU A 260 -21.52 12.88 -23.41
C LEU A 260 -20.79 14.22 -23.57
N PRO A 261 -20.83 15.11 -22.55
CA PRO A 261 -20.03 16.32 -22.53
C PRO A 261 -18.54 16.04 -22.75
N HIS A 262 -17.82 16.99 -23.36
CA HIS A 262 -16.38 16.89 -23.61
C HIS A 262 -15.52 16.60 -22.37
N ALA A 263 -16.03 16.91 -21.16
CA ALA A 263 -15.38 16.61 -19.90
C ALA A 263 -15.44 15.12 -19.49
N ILE A 264 -16.25 14.30 -20.18
CA ILE A 264 -16.36 12.86 -19.95
C ILE A 264 -15.79 12.14 -21.17
N THR A 265 -14.81 11.28 -20.95
CA THR A 265 -14.18 10.48 -22.02
C THR A 265 -14.68 9.05 -21.93
N VAL A 266 -15.20 8.52 -23.04
CA VAL A 266 -15.55 7.09 -23.17
C VAL A 266 -14.47 6.42 -24.01
N THR A 267 -13.83 5.39 -23.47
CA THR A 267 -12.80 4.61 -24.16
C THR A 267 -13.15 3.14 -24.15
N GLU A 268 -13.05 2.48 -25.30
CA GLU A 268 -13.09 1.02 -25.40
C GLU A 268 -11.75 0.44 -24.97
N THR A 269 -11.70 -0.20 -23.80
CA THR A 269 -10.45 -0.74 -23.22
C THR A 269 -10.10 -2.13 -23.76
N ARG A 270 -11.12 -2.91 -24.13
CA ARG A 270 -11.05 -4.19 -24.84
C ARG A 270 -12.31 -4.29 -25.69
N ALA A 271 -12.30 -5.14 -26.72
CA ALA A 271 -13.45 -5.32 -27.61
C ALA A 271 -14.76 -5.49 -26.82
N GLY A 272 -15.66 -4.52 -26.96
CA GLY A 272 -16.98 -4.49 -26.32
C GLY A 272 -17.00 -4.10 -24.84
N SER A 273 -15.91 -3.59 -24.28
CA SER A 273 -15.83 -3.12 -22.90
C SER A 273 -15.43 -1.65 -22.89
N TYR A 274 -16.32 -0.84 -22.34
CA TYR A 274 -16.20 0.61 -22.35
C TYR A 274 -16.00 1.12 -20.92
N VAL A 275 -15.14 2.13 -20.80
CA VAL A 275 -14.92 2.88 -19.57
C VAL A 275 -15.21 4.34 -19.85
N ALA A 276 -16.18 4.91 -19.15
CA ALA A 276 -16.46 6.34 -19.15
C ALA A 276 -15.92 6.98 -17.87
N SER A 277 -14.96 7.88 -18.04
CA SER A 277 -14.25 8.56 -16.95
C SER A 277 -14.48 10.07 -17.00
N GLY A 278 -14.84 10.66 -15.87
CA GLY A 278 -15.10 12.10 -15.72
C GLY A 278 -16.04 12.41 -14.56
N ALA A 279 -16.41 13.68 -14.40
CA ALA A 279 -17.42 14.10 -13.42
C ALA A 279 -18.84 13.74 -13.91
N LEU A 280 -19.17 12.43 -13.88
CA LEU A 280 -20.47 11.91 -14.31
C LEU A 280 -21.61 12.42 -13.42
N ARG A 281 -22.63 13.00 -14.05
CA ARG A 281 -23.88 13.44 -13.41
C ARG A 281 -25.04 12.55 -13.85
N PRO A 282 -26.16 12.55 -13.11
CA PRO A 282 -27.35 11.75 -13.49
C PRO A 282 -27.85 12.00 -14.93
N ARG A 283 -27.73 13.23 -15.43
CA ARG A 283 -28.08 13.59 -16.81
C ARG A 283 -27.19 12.90 -17.86
N ASP A 284 -25.93 12.64 -17.53
CA ASP A 284 -24.99 12.02 -18.45
C ASP A 284 -25.32 10.52 -18.59
N LEU A 285 -25.73 9.88 -17.48
CA LEU A 285 -26.29 8.52 -17.50
C LEU A 285 -27.58 8.44 -18.33
N ALA A 286 -28.45 9.44 -18.23
CA ALA A 286 -29.68 9.51 -19.03
C ALA A 286 -29.38 9.67 -20.53
N SER A 287 -28.40 10.50 -20.90
CA SER A 287 -27.97 10.64 -22.30
C SER A 287 -27.42 9.32 -22.85
N LEU A 288 -26.61 8.60 -22.07
CA LEU A 288 -26.03 7.31 -22.48
C LEU A 288 -27.12 6.24 -22.67
N THR A 289 -28.07 6.13 -21.74
CA THR A 289 -29.16 5.15 -21.86
C THR A 289 -30.14 5.50 -22.97
N ALA A 290 -30.38 6.78 -23.23
CA ALA A 290 -31.16 7.22 -24.38
C ALA A 290 -30.47 6.88 -25.71
N TRP A 291 -29.14 7.03 -25.78
CA TRP A 291 -28.37 6.64 -26.95
C TRP A 291 -28.44 5.13 -27.21
N TRP A 292 -28.29 4.31 -26.17
CA TRP A 292 -28.46 2.86 -26.24
C TRP A 292 -29.84 2.47 -26.79
N ALA A 293 -30.91 3.08 -26.27
CA ALA A 293 -32.26 2.84 -26.76
C ALA A 293 -32.44 3.25 -28.24
N ALA A 294 -31.85 4.36 -28.67
CA ALA A 294 -31.95 4.83 -30.05
C ALA A 294 -31.24 3.92 -31.06
N HIS A 295 -30.23 3.17 -30.62
CA HIS A 295 -29.44 2.27 -31.47
C HIS A 295 -29.78 0.78 -31.25
N ASP A 296 -30.84 0.48 -30.49
CA ASP A 296 -31.23 -0.89 -30.12
C ASP A 296 -30.09 -1.69 -29.48
N VAL A 297 -29.28 -1.02 -28.66
CA VAL A 297 -28.16 -1.61 -27.93
C VAL A 297 -28.57 -1.82 -26.48
N MET A 298 -28.63 -3.07 -26.03
CA MET A 298 -28.75 -3.39 -24.61
C MET A 298 -27.37 -3.75 -24.05
N PRO A 299 -26.82 -3.01 -23.07
CA PRO A 299 -25.53 -3.37 -22.48
C PRO A 299 -25.64 -4.69 -21.72
N GLY A 300 -24.62 -5.54 -21.84
CA GLY A 300 -24.55 -6.84 -21.16
C GLY A 300 -24.27 -6.70 -19.66
N SER A 301 -23.54 -5.65 -19.28
CA SER A 301 -23.28 -5.28 -17.89
C SER A 301 -23.07 -3.78 -17.78
N MET A 302 -23.39 -3.22 -16.61
CA MET A 302 -23.14 -1.80 -16.29
C MET A 302 -22.82 -1.68 -14.80
N SER A 303 -21.71 -1.03 -14.48
CA SER A 303 -21.26 -0.77 -13.12
C SER A 303 -20.79 0.67 -12.99
N LEU A 304 -21.28 1.37 -11.96
CA LEU A 304 -20.85 2.72 -11.62
C LEU A 304 -20.11 2.67 -10.29
N ALA A 305 -18.79 2.82 -10.33
CA ALA A 305 -17.94 2.80 -9.15
C ALA A 305 -17.39 4.20 -8.86
N ALA A 306 -17.06 4.47 -7.60
CA ALA A 306 -16.20 5.60 -7.26
C ALA A 306 -14.80 5.34 -7.85
N ARG A 307 -14.11 6.40 -8.28
CA ARG A 307 -12.72 6.29 -8.73
C ARG A 307 -11.86 5.64 -7.64
N SER A 308 -10.99 4.72 -8.05
CA SER A 308 -10.12 3.97 -7.15
C SER A 308 -8.65 4.36 -7.30
N LEU A 309 -7.80 3.97 -6.36
CA LEU A 309 -6.35 4.09 -6.51
C LEU A 309 -5.82 3.25 -7.69
N GLU A 310 -6.51 2.17 -8.05
CA GLU A 310 -6.18 1.37 -9.24
C GLU A 310 -6.38 2.17 -10.52
N ASP A 311 -7.48 2.93 -10.63
CA ASP A 311 -7.71 3.84 -11.77
C ASP A 311 -6.60 4.91 -11.86
N VAL A 312 -6.17 5.44 -10.72
CA VAL A 312 -5.06 6.42 -10.66
C VAL A 312 -3.76 5.81 -11.14
N PHE A 313 -3.46 4.57 -10.73
CA PHE A 313 -2.27 3.86 -11.17
C PHE A 313 -2.29 3.59 -12.68
N LEU A 314 -3.42 3.13 -13.21
CA LEU A 314 -3.58 2.88 -14.65
C LEU A 314 -3.48 4.17 -15.48
N ASP A 315 -4.03 5.29 -15.00
CA ASP A 315 -3.91 6.61 -15.63
C ASP A 315 -2.43 7.06 -15.75
N ILE A 316 -1.60 6.70 -14.77
CA ILE A 316 -0.17 7.05 -14.74
C ILE A 316 0.61 6.09 -15.64
N SER A 317 0.49 4.78 -15.43
CA SER A 317 1.23 3.78 -16.19
C SER A 317 0.82 3.70 -17.66
N GLY A 318 -0.44 4.00 -18.00
CA GLY A 318 -0.94 4.02 -19.38
C GLY A 318 -0.41 5.17 -20.23
N LYS A 319 0.12 6.24 -19.62
CA LYS A 319 0.76 7.35 -20.35
C LYS A 319 2.12 6.99 -20.92
N ASP A 320 2.83 6.03 -20.31
CA ASP A 320 4.16 5.61 -20.76
C ASP A 320 4.12 4.57 -21.91
N ILE A 321 2.94 4.05 -22.25
CA ILE A 321 2.73 3.08 -23.35
C ILE A 321 2.26 3.77 -24.65
N ARG A 322 1.99 5.08 -24.64
CA ARG A 322 1.59 5.86 -25.82
C ARG A 322 2.73 6.61 -26.48
#